data_AF-X1LH73-F1
#
_entry.id   AF-X1LH73-F1
#
_cell.length_a   1.000
_cell.length_b   1.000
_cell.length_c   1.000
_cell.angle_alpha   90.00
_cell.angle_beta   90.00
_cell.angle_gamma   90.00
#
_symmetry.space_group_name_H-M   'P 1'
#
loop_
_entity.id
_entity.type
_entity.pdbx_description
1 polymer ?
#
loop_
_entity_poly.entity_id
_entity_poly.type
_entity_poly.pdbx_seq_one_letter_code
_entity_poly.pdbx_strand_id
1 'polypeptide(L)'
;MDFTTPEFQVEIDTYFGGKKLDLLLSDASINKSGNKFSDQARQIKLCFNILELTKNLKIKGNFIVKVFQGADFENFYKEMKQKFMIVRSLKPNS
;
A
#
# COMPACT_ATOMS: atom_id res chain seq x y z
N MET A 1 -7.79 -11.93 8.23
CA MET A 1 -7.38 -12.43 6.90
C MET A 1 -6.05 -11.79 6.56
N ASP A 2 -5.10 -12.57 6.09
CA ASP A 2 -3.77 -12.08 5.72
C ASP A 2 -3.75 -11.79 4.23
N PHE A 3 -3.53 -10.52 3.85
CA PHE A 3 -3.56 -10.09 2.46
C PHE A 3 -2.32 -10.53 1.67
N THR A 4 -1.30 -11.06 2.35
CA THR A 4 -0.07 -11.54 1.71
C THR A 4 -0.20 -12.98 1.19
N THR A 5 -1.30 -13.66 1.52
CA THR A 5 -1.50 -15.05 1.11
C THR A 5 -2.17 -15.14 -0.27
N PRO A 6 -1.95 -16.23 -1.02
CA PRO A 6 -2.56 -16.42 -2.34
C PRO A 6 -4.09 -16.46 -2.31
N GLU A 7 -4.68 -16.97 -1.21
CA GLU A 7 -6.13 -17.12 -1.05
C GLU A 7 -6.83 -15.75 -1.08
N PHE A 8 -6.18 -14.70 -0.57
CA PHE A 8 -6.73 -13.35 -0.58
C PHE A 8 -7.02 -12.83 -2.00
N GLN A 9 -6.20 -13.22 -2.99
CA GLN A 9 -6.42 -12.84 -4.39
C GLN A 9 -7.69 -13.50 -4.94
N VAL A 10 -7.91 -14.78 -4.62
CA VAL A 10 -9.12 -15.52 -5.03
C VAL A 10 -10.36 -14.87 -4.45
N GLU A 11 -10.29 -14.41 -3.21
CA GLU A 11 -11.39 -13.72 -2.55
C GLU A 11 -11.72 -12.35 -3.16
N ILE A 12 -10.70 -11.54 -3.48
CA ILE A 12 -10.90 -10.29 -4.23
C ILE A 12 -11.59 -10.59 -5.55
N ASP A 13 -11.06 -11.53 -6.34
CA ASP A 13 -11.60 -11.83 -7.66
C ASP A 13 -13.04 -12.37 -7.57
N THR A 14 -13.35 -13.17 -6.55
CA THR A 14 -14.70 -13.69 -6.30
C THR A 14 -15.65 -12.57 -5.89
N TYR A 15 -15.26 -11.73 -4.93
CA TYR A 15 -16.11 -10.66 -4.38
C TYR A 15 -16.47 -9.62 -5.44
N PHE A 16 -15.50 -9.25 -6.29
CA PHE A 16 -15.70 -8.26 -7.35
C PHE A 16 -16.12 -8.87 -8.69
N GLY A 17 -16.33 -10.19 -8.76
CA GLY A 17 -16.73 -10.89 -10.00
C GLY A 17 -15.73 -10.71 -11.13
N GLY A 18 -14.43 -10.77 -10.83
CA GLY A 18 -13.32 -10.58 -11.77
C GLY A 18 -13.10 -9.13 -12.23
N LYS A 19 -13.90 -8.17 -11.71
CA LYS A 19 -13.73 -6.76 -12.05
C LYS A 19 -12.53 -6.17 -11.30
N LYS A 20 -11.77 -5.33 -12.01
CA LYS A 20 -10.68 -4.55 -11.42
C LYS A 20 -11.23 -3.43 -10.54
N LEU A 21 -10.45 -3.05 -9.54
CA LEU A 21 -10.79 -2.07 -8.51
C LEU A 21 -10.61 -0.64 -9.02
N ASP A 22 -11.53 0.26 -8.65
CA ASP A 22 -11.41 1.70 -8.92
C ASP A 22 -10.44 2.42 -7.97
N LEU A 23 -10.45 1.98 -6.70
CA LEU A 23 -9.69 2.56 -5.59
C LEU A 23 -9.17 1.43 -4.70
N LEU A 24 -7.90 1.55 -4.31
CA LEU A 24 -7.29 0.77 -3.24
C LEU A 24 -6.84 1.74 -2.15
N LEU A 25 -7.36 1.56 -0.94
CA LEU A 25 -7.07 2.40 0.23
C LEU A 25 -6.53 1.53 1.35
N SER A 26 -5.41 1.93 1.97
CA SER A 26 -4.87 1.25 3.13
C SER A 26 -4.40 2.22 4.22
N ASP A 27 -4.98 2.07 5.41
CA ASP A 27 -4.56 2.71 6.67
C ASP A 27 -3.74 1.73 7.55
N ALA A 28 -3.23 0.65 6.96
CA ALA A 28 -2.54 -0.39 7.72
C ALA A 28 -1.26 0.13 8.42
N SER A 29 -1.07 -0.31 9.66
CA SER A 29 0.10 0.00 10.48
C SER A 29 0.61 -1.26 11.16
N ILE A 30 1.91 -1.33 11.40
CA ILE A 30 2.51 -2.36 12.23
C ILE A 30 2.20 -2.11 13.72
N ASN A 31 2.19 -3.18 14.51
CA ASN A 31 2.25 -3.08 15.96
C ASN A 31 3.62 -2.54 16.35
N LYS A 32 3.65 -1.33 16.88
CA LYS A 32 4.90 -0.64 17.23
C LYS A 32 5.58 -1.36 18.39
N SER A 33 6.85 -1.71 18.19
CA SER A 33 7.71 -2.27 19.22
C SER A 33 8.33 -1.19 20.11
N GLY A 34 8.31 0.08 19.67
CA GLY A 34 9.00 1.19 20.32
C GLY A 34 10.43 1.37 19.82
N ASN A 35 10.98 0.38 19.10
CA ASN A 35 12.25 0.53 18.39
C ASN A 35 12.01 1.25 17.06
N LYS A 36 12.37 2.53 16.98
CA LYS A 36 12.13 3.38 15.80
C LYS A 36 12.66 2.77 14.50
N PHE A 37 13.85 2.18 14.52
CA PHE A 37 14.47 1.62 13.31
C PHE A 37 13.73 0.36 12.85
N SER A 38 13.47 -0.58 13.76
CA SER A 38 12.74 -1.81 13.44
C SER A 38 11.30 -1.52 13.00
N ASP A 39 10.64 -0.59 13.68
CA ASP A 39 9.27 -0.18 13.36
C ASP A 39 9.18 0.48 11.98
N GLN A 40 10.15 1.34 11.61
CA GLN A 40 10.21 1.93 10.27
C GLN A 40 10.43 0.86 9.19
N ALA A 41 11.38 -0.05 9.38
CA ALA A 41 11.66 -1.13 8.42
C ALA A 41 10.46 -2.07 8.22
N ARG A 42 9.74 -2.39 9.29
CA ARG A 42 8.52 -3.21 9.21
C ARG A 42 7.37 -2.47 8.54
N GLN A 43 7.19 -1.19 8.86
CA GLN A 43 6.14 -0.37 8.23
C GLN A 43 6.37 -0.22 6.73
N ILE A 44 7.59 0.07 6.29
CA ILE A 44 7.86 0.25 4.86
C ILE A 44 7.68 -1.06 4.09
N LYS A 45 8.08 -2.20 4.66
CA LYS A 45 7.83 -3.52 4.09
C LYS A 45 6.32 -3.78 3.93
N LEU A 46 5.52 -3.41 4.93
CA LEU A 46 4.06 -3.49 4.84
C LEU A 46 3.52 -2.64 3.67
N CYS A 47 4.01 -1.40 3.52
CA CYS A 47 3.62 -0.52 2.41
C CYS A 47 3.97 -1.13 1.04
N PHE A 48 5.14 -1.74 0.89
CA PHE A 48 5.53 -2.45 -0.34
C PHE A 48 4.63 -3.64 -0.64
N ASN A 49 4.30 -4.46 0.37
CA ASN A 49 3.36 -5.57 0.18
C ASN A 49 1.97 -5.07 -0.28
N ILE A 50 1.51 -3.93 0.23
CA ILE A 50 0.25 -3.32 -0.18
C ILE A 50 0.35 -2.75 -1.61
N LEU A 51 1.48 -2.16 -1.98
CA LEU A 51 1.72 -1.67 -3.34
C LEU A 51 1.61 -2.80 -4.38
N GLU A 52 1.97 -4.03 -4.04
CA GLU A 52 1.80 -5.18 -4.95
C GLU A 52 0.32 -5.52 -5.23
N LEU A 53 -0.60 -5.15 -4.33
CA LEU A 53 -2.04 -5.30 -4.56
C LEU A 53 -2.57 -4.33 -5.63
N THR A 54 -1.82 -3.30 -6.02
CA THR A 54 -2.26 -2.35 -7.06
C THR A 54 -2.38 -3.01 -8.44
N LYS A 55 -1.86 -4.23 -8.64
CA LYS A 55 -2.13 -5.06 -9.82
C LYS A 55 -3.63 -5.37 -10.01
N ASN A 56 -4.42 -5.22 -8.95
CA ASN A 56 -5.87 -5.40 -8.95
C ASN A 56 -6.62 -4.10 -9.30
N LEU A 57 -5.94 -2.97 -9.43
CA LEU A 57 -6.55 -1.73 -9.91
C LEU A 57 -6.80 -1.76 -11.41
N LYS A 58 -7.82 -1.02 -11.83
CA LYS A 58 -8.04 -0.69 -13.24
C LYS A 58 -6.96 0.27 -13.76
N ILE A 59 -6.85 0.38 -15.07
CA ILE A 59 -6.08 1.46 -15.71
C ILE A 59 -6.65 2.82 -15.25
N LYS A 60 -5.78 3.72 -14.78
CA LYS A 60 -6.17 5.00 -14.14
C LYS A 60 -6.98 4.84 -12.85
N GLY A 61 -6.86 3.70 -12.17
CA GLY A 61 -7.33 3.53 -10.78
C GLY A 61 -6.50 4.34 -9.78
N ASN A 62 -7.04 4.55 -8.59
CA ASN A 62 -6.40 5.35 -7.55
C ASN A 62 -5.87 4.47 -6.42
N PHE A 63 -4.74 4.87 -5.83
CA PHE A 63 -4.13 4.20 -4.69
C PHE A 63 -3.83 5.23 -3.60
N ILE A 64 -4.24 4.93 -2.37
CA ILE A 64 -3.98 5.75 -1.19
C ILE A 64 -3.42 4.82 -0.10
N VAL A 65 -2.27 5.19 0.46
CA VAL A 65 -1.61 4.41 1.50
C VAL A 65 -1.00 5.30 2.57
N LYS A 66 -1.16 4.88 3.82
CA LYS A 66 -0.44 5.47 4.94
C LYS A 66 1.01 5.01 4.96
N VAL A 67 1.92 5.98 5.02
CA VAL A 67 3.36 5.74 5.13
C VAL A 67 3.91 6.65 6.21
N PHE A 68 4.80 6.12 7.06
CA PHE A 68 5.55 6.96 7.98
C PHE A 68 6.78 7.52 7.28
N GLN A 69 6.98 8.84 7.36
CA GLN A 69 8.17 9.48 6.83
C GLN A 69 9.39 9.05 7.65
N GLY A 70 10.27 8.27 7.03
CA GLY A 70 11.49 7.72 7.59
C GLY A 70 12.53 7.52 6.50
N ALA A 71 13.63 6.85 6.81
CA ALA A 71 14.78 6.72 5.89
C ALA A 71 14.40 6.13 4.51
N ASP A 72 13.48 5.17 4.48
CA ASP A 72 13.09 4.47 3.25
C ASP A 72 11.87 5.08 2.52
N PHE A 73 11.34 6.20 3.02
CA PHE A 73 10.19 6.85 2.40
C PHE A 73 10.48 7.28 0.95
N GLU A 74 11.66 7.84 0.70
CA GLU A 74 12.05 8.30 -0.64
C GLU A 74 12.11 7.15 -1.66
N ASN A 75 12.56 5.97 -1.24
CA ASN A 75 12.61 4.80 -2.11
C ASN A 75 11.19 4.33 -2.45
N PHE A 76 10.30 4.23 -1.45
CA PHE A 76 8.90 3.89 -1.69
C PHE A 76 8.20 4.94 -2.59
N TYR A 77 8.48 6.23 -2.37
CA TYR A 77 7.92 7.31 -3.18
C TYR A 77 8.40 7.27 -4.64
N LYS A 78 9.66 6.89 -4.89
CA LYS A 78 10.18 6.64 -6.25
C LYS A 78 9.47 5.48 -6.92
N GLU A 79 9.26 4.37 -6.22
CA GLU A 79 8.53 3.20 -6.75
C GLU A 79 7.07 3.56 -7.09
N MET A 80 6.41 4.35 -6.26
CA MET A 80 5.09 4.90 -6.56
C MET A 80 5.09 5.73 -7.84
N LYS A 81 6.11 6.58 -8.06
CA LYS A 81 6.23 7.41 -9.27
C LYS A 81 6.49 6.60 -10.54
N GLN A 82 7.04 5.40 -10.43
CA GLN A 82 7.18 4.50 -11.58
C GLN A 82 5.85 3.84 -11.95
N LYS A 83 4.97 3.57 -10.98
CA LYS A 83 3.69 2.88 -11.20
C LYS A 83 2.50 3.81 -11.48
N PHE A 84 2.56 5.08 -11.05
CA PHE A 84 1.45 6.03 -11.14
C PHE A 84 1.85 7.35 -11.82
N MET A 85 0.96 7.89 -12.67
CA MET A 85 1.19 9.15 -13.39
C MET A 85 1.32 10.36 -12.46
N ILE A 86 0.57 10.37 -11.35
CA ILE A 86 0.54 11.48 -10.39
C ILE A 86 0.68 10.89 -8.99
N VAL A 87 1.71 11.33 -8.27
CA VAL A 87 1.96 10.91 -6.89
C VAL A 87 2.11 12.13 -6.00
N ARG A 88 1.26 12.24 -4.99
CA ARG A 88 1.28 13.32 -4.00
C ARG A 88 1.48 12.72 -2.61
N SER A 89 2.34 13.36 -1.82
CA SER A 89 2.42 13.11 -0.38
C SER A 89 1.64 14.21 0.33
N LEU A 90 0.73 13.80 1.22
CA LEU A 90 -0.07 14.72 2.01
C LEU A 90 -0.05 14.26 3.46
N LYS A 91 0.23 15.19 4.37
CA LYS A 91 -0.03 15.03 5.80
C LYS A 91 -1.34 15.75 6.11
N PRO A 92 -2.41 15.04 6.52
CA PRO A 92 -3.67 15.67 6.90
C PRO A 92 -3.50 16.62 8.09
N ASN A 93 -4.38 17.62 8.19
CA ASN A 93 -4.39 18.60 9.28
C ASN A 93 -5.07 18.07 10.56
N SER A 94 -5.56 16.83 10.59
CA SER A 94 -6.22 16.21 11.74
C SER A 94 -5.96 14.71 11.78
#